data_AF-A0A4Y7PE27-F1
#
_entry.id   AF-A0A4Y7PE27-F1
#
_cell.length_a   1.000
_cell.length_b   1.000
_cell.length_c   1.000
_cell.angle_alpha   90.00
_cell.angle_beta   90.00
_cell.angle_gamma   90.00
#
_symmetry.space_group_name_H-M   'P 1'
#
loop_
_entity.id
_entity.type
_entity.pdbx_description
1 polymer ?
#
loop_
_entity_poly.entity_id
_entity_poly.type
_entity_poly.pdbx_seq_one_letter_code
_entity_poly.pdbx_strand_id
1 'polypeptide(L)'
;MTTPRKVWCLLLSPDKTTCIGRPVSVGVSPKGTVDQVKKKIKEEKPERLQGVDPDELRVWKCNEPTTFDWSDSQTLENQVREVFSQNKVKMLDEDMDVSSLTFATRELLLAQLPDETNHVVDLLESLHLEIGTTIILPLASPLRCIDSVTAHRLMYQLVEAVGFIHGNGVAHLDLKPGNILVNHAHNPPRLVVIDFSASVFASSPEFRIEGFVGTPHWTAPEIGTVDGPPQTYSPIRADLWSCGKLMGYIADRYSIRDDKLLQLMEELLSLDPLERPLLQKESNVHPVQPKLASLIYRS
;
A
#
# COMPACT_ATOMS: atom_id res chain seq x y z
N MET A 1 -4.39 18.72 14.73
CA MET A 1 -4.16 19.25 13.35
C MET A 1 -4.17 18.05 12.42
N THR A 2 -5.05 18.04 11.41
CA THR A 2 -5.14 16.92 10.45
C THR A 2 -3.95 16.96 9.49
N THR A 3 -3.27 15.83 9.32
CA THR A 3 -2.15 15.68 8.39
C THR A 3 -2.61 16.02 6.97
N PRO A 4 -1.89 16.89 6.23
CA PRO A 4 -2.27 17.22 4.85
C PRO A 4 -2.13 16.00 3.93
N ARG A 5 -3.11 15.78 3.06
CA ARG A 5 -3.11 14.73 2.04
C ARG A 5 -2.23 15.15 0.88
N LYS A 6 -1.29 14.30 0.43
CA LYS A 6 -0.52 14.58 -0.78
C LYS A 6 -1.34 14.19 -2.01
N VAL A 7 -1.51 15.11 -2.95
CA VAL A 7 -2.14 14.89 -4.25
C VAL A 7 -1.05 14.96 -5.31
N TRP A 8 -0.93 13.92 -6.13
CA TRP A 8 -0.01 13.91 -7.27
C TRP A 8 -0.68 14.51 -8.51
N CYS A 9 0.02 15.42 -9.16
CA CYS A 9 -0.47 16.23 -10.26
C CYS A 9 0.46 16.12 -11.46
N LEU A 10 -0.14 16.05 -12.64
CA LEU A 10 0.54 16.23 -13.92
C LEU A 10 0.09 17.52 -14.57
N LEU A 11 1.08 18.27 -15.05
CA LEU A 11 0.83 19.43 -15.90
C LEU A 11 0.93 18.98 -17.36
N LEU A 12 -0.04 19.38 -18.16
CA LEU A 12 -0.12 19.06 -19.58
C LEU A 12 -0.12 20.35 -20.40
N SER A 13 0.37 20.26 -21.63
CA SER A 13 0.20 21.32 -22.63
C SER A 13 -1.27 21.64 -22.88
N PRO A 14 -1.62 22.84 -23.38
CA PRO A 14 -3.01 23.22 -23.63
C PRO A 14 -3.78 22.26 -24.56
N ASP A 15 -3.07 21.62 -25.49
CA ASP A 15 -3.59 20.60 -26.41
C ASP A 15 -3.70 19.19 -25.79
N LYS A 16 -3.24 19.02 -24.54
CA LYS A 16 -3.26 17.79 -23.73
C LYS A 16 -2.42 16.64 -24.31
N THR A 17 -1.44 16.96 -25.16
CA THR A 17 -0.65 15.93 -25.87
C THR A 17 0.74 15.70 -25.28
N THR A 18 1.24 16.60 -24.45
CA THR A 18 2.59 16.55 -23.85
C THR A 18 2.56 16.91 -22.37
N CYS A 19 3.46 16.28 -21.61
CA CYS A 19 3.64 16.56 -20.19
C CYS A 19 4.59 17.75 -20.01
N ILE A 20 4.18 18.75 -19.23
CA ILE A 20 5.00 19.90 -18.87
C ILE A 20 5.87 19.52 -17.67
N GLY A 21 7.03 18.93 -17.97
CA GLY A 21 8.01 18.49 -16.97
C GLY A 21 7.57 17.27 -16.16
N ARG A 22 8.28 16.99 -15.06
CA ARG A 22 8.01 15.84 -14.17
C ARG A 22 6.76 16.02 -13.29
N PRO A 23 6.08 14.93 -12.87
CA PRO A 23 4.98 14.97 -11.92
C PRO A 23 5.36 15.68 -10.62
N VAL A 24 4.38 16.32 -9.99
CA VAL A 24 4.56 17.05 -8.73
C VAL A 24 3.54 16.58 -7.70
N SER A 25 3.88 16.65 -6.41
CA SER A 25 2.90 16.45 -5.34
C SER A 25 2.68 17.73 -4.56
N VAL A 26 1.44 17.99 -4.17
CA VAL A 26 1.04 19.11 -3.32
C VAL A 26 0.24 18.61 -2.11
N GLY A 27 0.47 19.18 -0.94
CA GLY A 27 -0.22 18.77 0.29
C GLY A 27 -1.51 19.56 0.52
N VAL A 28 -2.69 18.94 0.50
CA VAL A 28 -3.99 19.60 0.59
C VAL A 28 -4.73 19.15 1.84
N SER A 29 -5.58 20.00 2.42
CA SER A 29 -6.44 19.60 3.54
C SER A 29 -7.37 18.43 3.13
N PRO A 30 -7.71 17.49 4.04
CA PRO A 30 -8.66 16.42 3.76
C PRO A 30 -10.06 16.86 3.29
N LYS A 31 -10.42 18.14 3.51
CA LYS A 31 -11.66 18.80 3.04
C LYS A 31 -11.37 19.95 2.07
N GLY A 32 -10.23 19.91 1.40
CA GLY A 32 -9.82 20.98 0.49
C GLY A 32 -10.56 20.96 -0.83
N THR A 33 -10.50 22.03 -1.61
CA THR A 33 -11.14 22.10 -2.93
C THR A 33 -10.13 21.96 -4.05
N VAL A 34 -10.61 21.68 -5.26
CA VAL A 34 -9.79 21.70 -6.49
C VAL A 34 -9.05 23.03 -6.65
N ASP A 35 -9.69 24.14 -6.29
CA ASP A 35 -9.09 25.47 -6.31
C ASP A 35 -7.89 25.62 -5.35
N GLN A 36 -7.95 25.01 -4.18
CA GLN A 36 -6.83 24.97 -3.25
C GLN A 36 -5.65 24.18 -3.82
N VAL A 37 -5.91 23.15 -4.64
CA VAL A 37 -4.87 22.40 -5.37
C VAL A 37 -4.19 23.31 -6.38
N LYS A 38 -4.96 24.03 -7.21
CA LYS A 38 -4.41 24.98 -8.20
C LYS A 38 -3.54 26.04 -7.53
N LYS A 39 -4.05 26.63 -6.44
CA LYS A 39 -3.32 27.65 -5.67
C LYS A 39 -2.02 27.11 -5.09
N LYS A 40 -2.02 25.88 -4.56
CA LYS A 40 -0.80 25.24 -4.05
C LYS A 40 0.21 24.91 -5.13
N ILE A 41 -0.21 24.51 -6.31
CA ILE A 41 0.72 24.33 -7.45
C ILE A 41 1.35 25.67 -7.82
N LYS A 42 0.57 26.76 -7.84
CA LYS A 42 1.05 28.12 -8.10
C LYS A 42 2.06 28.60 -7.05
N GLU A 43 1.80 28.32 -5.77
CA GLU A 43 2.66 28.72 -4.66
C GLU A 43 3.92 27.86 -4.53
N GLU A 44 3.79 26.53 -4.65
CA GLU A 44 4.88 25.59 -4.35
C GLU A 44 5.74 25.25 -5.58
N LYS A 45 5.26 25.51 -6.81
CA LYS A 45 5.92 25.14 -8.08
C LYS A 45 5.81 26.22 -9.18
N PRO A 46 6.07 27.51 -8.90
CA PRO A 46 5.90 28.60 -9.87
C PRO A 46 6.78 28.46 -11.11
N GLU A 47 7.96 27.85 -10.99
CA GLU A 47 8.88 27.61 -12.10
C GLU A 47 8.31 26.67 -13.17
N ARG A 48 7.32 25.83 -12.82
CA ARG A 48 6.67 24.90 -13.76
C ARG A 48 5.56 25.54 -14.59
N LEU A 49 5.09 26.72 -14.17
CA LEU A 49 4.03 27.47 -14.84
C LEU A 49 4.59 28.57 -15.76
N GLN A 50 5.89 28.57 -16.04
CA GLN A 50 6.48 29.56 -16.96
C GLN A 50 5.82 29.46 -18.34
N GLY A 51 5.09 30.51 -18.73
CA GLY A 51 4.34 30.57 -19.99
C GLY A 51 2.94 29.95 -19.94
N VAL A 52 2.46 29.52 -18.77
CA VAL A 52 1.11 29.01 -18.54
C VAL A 52 0.39 29.98 -17.61
N ASP A 53 -0.77 30.50 -18.01
CA ASP A 53 -1.60 31.30 -17.13
C ASP A 53 -2.14 30.42 -15.98
N PRO A 54 -1.79 30.69 -14.72
CA PRO A 54 -2.26 29.90 -13.59
C PRO A 54 -3.78 29.89 -13.43
N ASP A 55 -4.47 30.93 -13.90
CA ASP A 55 -5.92 31.06 -13.80
C ASP A 55 -6.63 30.25 -14.91
N GLU A 56 -5.89 29.81 -15.94
CA GLU A 56 -6.38 28.90 -16.98
C GLU A 56 -6.17 27.41 -16.64
N LEU A 57 -5.54 27.09 -15.49
CA LEU A 57 -5.31 25.71 -15.07
C LEU A 57 -6.64 24.96 -14.92
N ARG A 58 -6.75 23.82 -15.59
CA ARG A 58 -7.89 22.91 -15.48
C ARG A 58 -7.47 21.62 -14.82
N VAL A 59 -8.30 21.12 -13.91
CA VAL A 59 -8.02 19.87 -13.20
C VAL A 59 -8.87 18.75 -13.79
N TRP A 60 -8.21 17.65 -14.12
CA TRP A 60 -8.82 16.46 -14.70
C TRP A 60 -8.58 15.28 -13.77
N LYS A 61 -9.59 14.43 -13.62
CA LYS A 61 -9.53 13.15 -12.89
C LYS A 61 -9.69 12.02 -13.88
N CYS A 62 -8.92 10.95 -13.73
CA CYS A 62 -9.23 9.71 -14.44
C CYS A 62 -10.53 9.10 -13.88
N ASN A 63 -11.43 8.71 -14.77
CA ASN A 63 -12.70 8.05 -14.43
C ASN A 63 -12.44 6.68 -13.78
N GLU A 64 -11.35 6.03 -14.19
CA GLU A 64 -10.90 4.73 -13.74
C GLU A 64 -9.50 4.81 -13.09
N PRO A 65 -9.08 3.84 -12.28
CA PRO A 65 -7.71 3.80 -11.77
C PRO A 65 -6.77 3.74 -12.96
N THR A 66 -5.88 4.71 -13.07
CA THR A 66 -4.98 4.84 -14.22
C THR A 66 -3.58 5.03 -13.68
N THR A 67 -2.61 4.34 -14.29
CA THR A 67 -1.21 4.58 -14.01
C THR A 67 -0.44 4.91 -15.22
N PHE A 68 0.54 5.74 -14.94
CA PHE A 68 1.51 6.19 -15.87
C PHE A 68 2.87 5.71 -15.37
N ASP A 69 3.65 5.20 -16.31
CA ASP A 69 5.05 4.93 -16.11
C ASP A 69 5.82 6.25 -16.24
N TRP A 70 6.37 6.72 -15.12
CA TRP A 70 7.12 7.97 -15.05
C TRP A 70 8.62 7.80 -15.36
N SER A 71 9.07 6.57 -15.58
CA SER A 71 10.48 6.26 -15.81
C SER A 71 10.94 6.63 -17.23
N ASP A 72 10.02 6.63 -18.18
CA ASP A 72 10.26 6.94 -19.58
C ASP A 72 9.26 8.00 -20.11
N SER A 73 9.77 9.13 -20.57
CA SER A 73 8.95 10.26 -21.04
C SER A 73 8.09 9.90 -22.25
N GLN A 74 8.58 9.04 -23.15
CA GLN A 74 7.84 8.68 -24.36
C GLN A 74 6.66 7.75 -24.04
N THR A 75 6.88 6.78 -23.17
CA THR A 75 5.86 5.88 -22.63
C THR A 75 4.79 6.68 -21.90
N LEU A 76 5.20 7.64 -21.07
CA LEU A 76 4.29 8.52 -20.37
C LEU A 76 3.38 9.32 -21.32
N GLU A 77 3.96 9.97 -22.33
CA GLU A 77 3.18 10.74 -23.31
C GLU A 77 2.16 9.88 -24.06
N ASN A 78 2.55 8.65 -24.43
CA ASN A 78 1.67 7.70 -25.09
C ASN A 78 0.50 7.30 -24.18
N GLN A 79 0.77 7.01 -22.90
CA GLN A 79 -0.26 6.67 -21.92
C GLN A 79 -1.23 7.83 -21.68
N VAL A 80 -0.73 9.07 -21.56
CA VAL A 80 -1.59 10.26 -21.44
C VAL A 80 -2.50 10.38 -22.66
N ARG A 81 -1.94 10.30 -23.87
CA ARG A 81 -2.74 10.37 -25.11
C ARG A 81 -3.81 9.29 -25.17
N GLU A 82 -3.47 8.06 -24.79
CA GLU A 82 -4.41 6.94 -24.78
C GLU A 82 -5.62 7.24 -23.87
N VAL A 83 -5.37 7.66 -22.62
CA VAL A 83 -6.43 7.90 -21.62
C VAL A 83 -7.36 9.04 -22.06
N PHE A 84 -6.82 10.11 -22.66
CA PHE A 84 -7.63 11.18 -23.24
C PHE A 84 -8.40 10.72 -24.48
N SER A 85 -7.79 9.94 -25.37
CA SER A 85 -8.44 9.44 -26.59
C SER A 85 -9.61 8.49 -26.29
N GLN A 86 -9.51 7.74 -25.20
CA GLN A 86 -10.53 6.79 -24.74
C GLN A 86 -11.60 7.47 -23.85
N ASN A 87 -11.60 8.80 -23.71
CA ASN A 87 -12.49 9.55 -22.82
C ASN A 87 -12.50 9.03 -21.36
N LYS A 88 -11.35 8.51 -20.90
CA LYS A 88 -11.18 7.99 -19.53
C LYS A 88 -10.88 9.07 -18.50
N VAL A 89 -11.05 10.35 -18.84
CA VAL A 89 -10.89 11.49 -17.94
C VAL A 89 -12.17 12.33 -17.86
N LYS A 90 -12.38 12.94 -16.70
CA LYS A 90 -13.42 13.95 -16.45
C LYS A 90 -12.79 15.20 -15.87
N MET A 91 -13.21 16.36 -16.36
CA MET A 91 -12.84 17.65 -15.79
C MET A 91 -13.61 17.89 -14.50
N LEU A 92 -12.93 18.41 -13.47
CA LEU A 92 -13.53 18.69 -12.18
C LEU A 92 -13.86 20.18 -12.05
N ASP A 93 -14.95 20.47 -11.34
CA ASP A 93 -15.33 21.84 -10.96
C ASP A 93 -14.42 22.35 -9.83
N GLU A 94 -14.20 23.65 -9.78
CA GLU A 94 -13.29 24.31 -8.84
C GLU A 94 -13.69 24.13 -7.37
N ASP A 95 -15.00 24.09 -7.12
CA ASP A 95 -15.60 23.94 -5.80
C ASP A 95 -15.72 22.48 -5.34
N MET A 96 -15.38 21.50 -6.19
CA MET A 96 -15.43 20.09 -5.78
C MET A 96 -14.45 19.81 -4.63
N ASP A 97 -14.95 19.14 -3.59
CA ASP A 97 -14.13 18.65 -2.48
C ASP A 97 -13.20 17.53 -2.96
N VAL A 98 -11.91 17.67 -2.69
CA VAL A 98 -10.87 16.67 -2.95
C VAL A 98 -11.07 15.40 -2.13
N SER A 99 -11.94 15.40 -1.12
CA SER A 99 -12.38 14.18 -0.41
C SER A 99 -13.08 13.17 -1.34
N SER A 100 -13.72 13.66 -2.41
CA SER A 100 -14.34 12.85 -3.47
C SER A 100 -13.35 12.23 -4.47
N LEU A 101 -12.07 12.62 -4.38
CA LEU A 101 -10.96 11.89 -4.98
C LEU A 101 -10.72 10.64 -4.13
N THR A 102 -11.63 9.67 -4.26
CA THR A 102 -11.53 8.38 -3.60
C THR A 102 -10.30 7.64 -4.11
N PHE A 103 -9.31 7.60 -3.24
CA PHE A 103 -8.13 6.79 -3.38
C PHE A 103 -8.46 5.42 -2.82
N ALA A 104 -8.24 4.39 -3.64
CA ALA A 104 -8.50 3.04 -3.19
C ALA A 104 -7.49 2.72 -2.08
N THR A 105 -8.00 2.33 -0.90
CA THR A 105 -7.13 1.98 0.23
C THR A 105 -6.27 0.78 -0.15
N ARG A 106 -5.03 0.70 0.39
CA ARG A 106 -4.08 -0.39 0.05
C ARG A 106 -4.68 -1.78 0.25
N GLU A 107 -5.48 -1.94 1.31
CA GLU A 107 -6.26 -3.14 1.59
C GLU A 107 -7.20 -3.51 0.43
N LEU A 108 -7.95 -2.54 -0.11
CA LEU A 108 -8.86 -2.74 -1.24
C LEU A 108 -8.13 -3.12 -2.53
N LEU A 109 -6.89 -2.67 -2.71
CA LEU A 109 -6.09 -3.00 -3.88
C LEU A 109 -5.58 -4.44 -3.85
N LEU A 110 -5.05 -4.85 -2.70
CA LEU A 110 -4.53 -6.19 -2.52
C LEU A 110 -5.66 -7.24 -2.51
N ALA A 111 -6.82 -6.90 -1.94
CA ALA A 111 -8.02 -7.73 -1.94
C ALA A 111 -8.53 -8.11 -3.34
N GLN A 112 -8.27 -7.26 -4.35
CA GLN A 112 -8.78 -7.44 -5.71
C GLN A 112 -7.87 -8.28 -6.61
N LEU A 113 -6.69 -8.68 -6.12
CA LEU A 113 -5.72 -9.43 -6.92
C LEU A 113 -5.99 -10.94 -6.82
N PRO A 114 -6.28 -11.62 -7.95
CA PRO A 114 -6.50 -13.06 -7.94
C PRO A 114 -5.16 -13.78 -7.81
N ASP A 115 -4.90 -14.41 -6.65
CA ASP A 115 -3.76 -15.32 -6.41
C ASP A 115 -4.12 -16.30 -5.28
N GLU A 116 -3.76 -17.58 -5.41
CA GLU A 116 -4.04 -18.61 -4.39
C GLU A 116 -3.28 -18.39 -3.07
N THR A 117 -2.20 -17.61 -3.11
CA THR A 117 -1.40 -17.19 -1.96
C THR A 117 -1.78 -15.80 -1.45
N ASN A 118 -2.76 -15.14 -2.11
CA ASN A 118 -3.36 -13.95 -1.57
C ASN A 118 -4.16 -14.36 -0.34
N HIS A 119 -3.63 -14.09 0.85
CA HIS A 119 -4.32 -14.21 2.14
C HIS A 119 -4.56 -12.82 2.74
N VAL A 120 -4.65 -11.80 1.88
CA VAL A 120 -5.16 -10.48 2.24
C VAL A 120 -6.69 -10.52 2.17
N VAL A 121 -7.32 -9.64 2.96
CA VAL A 121 -8.78 -9.43 3.01
C VAL A 121 -9.50 -9.67 1.69
N ASP A 122 -10.50 -10.55 1.69
CA ASP A 122 -11.44 -10.60 0.56
C ASP A 122 -12.40 -9.42 0.71
N LEU A 123 -12.44 -8.52 -0.28
CA LEU A 123 -13.45 -7.48 -0.28
C LEU A 123 -14.78 -8.06 -0.76
N LEU A 124 -15.82 -8.03 0.09
CA LEU A 124 -17.17 -8.37 -0.36
C LEU A 124 -17.79 -7.17 -1.09
N GLU A 125 -17.73 -5.98 -0.48
CA GLU A 125 -18.30 -4.76 -1.04
C GLU A 125 -17.67 -3.51 -0.40
N SER A 126 -17.67 -2.38 -1.12
CA SER A 126 -17.33 -1.07 -0.57
C SER A 126 -18.47 -0.10 -0.78
N LEU A 127 -19.01 0.45 0.30
CA LEU A 127 -20.08 1.45 0.28
C LEU A 127 -19.48 2.83 0.52
N HIS A 128 -19.74 3.77 -0.40
CA HIS A 128 -19.40 5.17 -0.20
C HIS A 128 -20.59 5.88 0.45
N LEU A 129 -20.44 6.26 1.72
CA LEU A 129 -21.43 6.98 2.51
C LEU A 129 -20.95 8.41 2.79
N GLU A 130 -21.86 9.30 3.20
CA GLU A 130 -21.50 10.68 3.58
C GLU A 130 -20.50 10.74 4.75
N ILE A 131 -20.45 9.70 5.58
CA ILE A 131 -19.53 9.56 6.72
C ILE A 131 -18.17 8.96 6.36
N GLY A 132 -17.98 8.54 5.11
CA GLY A 132 -16.74 7.90 4.63
C GLY A 132 -17.00 6.62 3.85
N THR A 133 -15.92 5.90 3.55
CA THR A 133 -16.01 4.59 2.87
C THR A 133 -16.18 3.49 3.92
N THR A 134 -17.28 2.76 3.85
CA THR A 134 -17.52 1.54 4.63
C THR A 134 -17.08 0.34 3.80
N ILE A 135 -16.20 -0.47 4.37
CA ILE A 135 -15.70 -1.69 3.74
C ILE A 135 -16.45 -2.87 4.34
N ILE A 136 -17.10 -3.68 3.51
CA ILE A 136 -17.79 -4.92 3.90
C ILE A 136 -16.86 -6.09 3.63
N LEU A 137 -16.51 -6.82 4.68
CA LEU A 137 -15.57 -7.94 4.67
C LEU A 137 -16.26 -9.23 5.14
N PRO A 138 -15.76 -10.42 4.77
CA PRO A 138 -16.24 -11.68 5.31
C PRO A 138 -16.08 -11.69 6.82
N LEU A 139 -17.04 -12.32 7.50
CA LEU A 139 -16.94 -12.52 8.94
C LEU A 139 -15.72 -13.38 9.25
N ALA A 140 -14.71 -12.78 9.88
CA ALA A 140 -13.51 -13.46 10.35
C ALA A 140 -13.31 -13.15 11.83
N SER A 141 -12.80 -14.12 12.59
CA SER A 141 -12.53 -13.96 14.01
C SER A 141 -11.05 -13.70 14.28
N PRO A 142 -10.68 -13.04 15.38
CA PRO A 142 -9.27 -12.91 15.77
C PRO A 142 -8.57 -14.27 15.82
N LEU A 143 -7.27 -14.31 15.57
CA LEU A 143 -6.43 -15.51 15.55
C LEU A 143 -6.61 -16.40 16.81
N ARG A 144 -7.57 -17.33 16.72
CA ARG A 144 -7.93 -18.30 17.75
C ARG A 144 -8.08 -19.65 17.05
N CYS A 145 -7.05 -20.48 17.18
CA CYS A 145 -7.06 -21.83 16.62
C CYS A 145 -7.62 -22.81 17.65
N ILE A 146 -8.31 -23.84 17.17
CA ILE A 146 -8.92 -24.87 18.01
C ILE A 146 -7.94 -26.03 18.24
N ASP A 147 -7.00 -26.26 17.31
CA ASP A 147 -6.05 -27.36 17.33
C ASP A 147 -4.71 -27.00 16.64
N SER A 148 -3.67 -27.81 16.89
CA SER A 148 -2.31 -27.57 16.38
C SER A 148 -2.18 -27.77 14.87
N VAL A 149 -3.03 -28.60 14.24
CA VAL A 149 -3.00 -28.85 12.79
C VAL A 149 -3.51 -27.62 12.06
N THR A 150 -4.58 -27.00 12.55
CA THR A 150 -5.09 -25.73 12.04
C THR A 150 -4.06 -24.62 12.23
N ALA A 151 -3.45 -24.51 13.41
CA ALA A 151 -2.42 -23.51 13.68
C ALA A 151 -1.18 -23.66 12.78
N HIS A 152 -0.76 -24.90 12.50
CA HIS A 152 0.32 -25.21 11.56
C HIS A 152 0.03 -24.69 10.15
N ARG A 153 -1.18 -24.96 9.64
CA ARG A 153 -1.63 -24.45 8.33
C ARG A 153 -1.70 -22.93 8.28
N LEU A 154 -2.20 -22.30 9.34
CA LEU A 154 -2.27 -20.83 9.41
C LEU A 154 -0.88 -20.20 9.45
N MET A 155 0.12 -20.85 10.04
CA MET A 155 1.50 -20.37 10.02
C MET A 155 2.09 -20.39 8.60
N TYR A 156 1.79 -21.41 7.80
CA TYR A 156 2.13 -21.41 6.37
C TYR A 156 1.42 -20.28 5.61
N GLN A 157 0.11 -20.11 5.82
CA GLN A 157 -0.65 -19.04 5.17
C GLN A 157 -0.15 -17.65 5.55
N LEU A 158 0.36 -17.46 6.78
CA LEU A 158 1.01 -16.20 7.19
C LEU A 158 2.25 -15.92 6.34
N VAL A 159 3.12 -16.91 6.15
CA VAL A 159 4.33 -16.79 5.32
C VAL A 159 3.96 -16.48 3.88
N GLU A 160 2.94 -17.16 3.34
CA GLU A 160 2.40 -16.89 2.00
C GLU A 160 1.83 -15.47 1.89
N ALA A 161 1.07 -15.01 2.88
CA ALA A 161 0.48 -13.67 2.91
C ALA A 161 1.56 -12.58 2.86
N VAL A 162 2.60 -12.72 3.69
CA VAL A 162 3.72 -11.76 3.76
C VAL A 162 4.51 -11.78 2.45
N GLY A 163 4.81 -12.97 1.92
CA GLY A 163 5.43 -13.13 0.61
C GLY A 163 4.63 -12.47 -0.52
N PHE A 164 3.30 -12.63 -0.49
CA PHE A 164 2.39 -12.04 -1.46
C PHE A 164 2.41 -10.50 -1.41
N ILE A 165 2.26 -9.89 -0.23
CA ILE A 165 2.26 -8.41 -0.14
C ILE A 165 3.64 -7.83 -0.51
N HIS A 166 4.73 -8.49 -0.11
CA HIS A 166 6.10 -8.08 -0.46
C HIS A 166 6.38 -8.23 -1.95
N GLY A 167 5.94 -9.33 -2.57
CA GLY A 167 6.05 -9.55 -4.02
C GLY A 167 5.26 -8.52 -4.84
N ASN A 168 4.26 -7.88 -4.24
CA ASN A 168 3.49 -6.79 -4.81
C ASN A 168 4.01 -5.39 -4.43
N GLY A 169 5.21 -5.32 -3.83
CA GLY A 169 5.87 -4.06 -3.48
C GLY A 169 5.21 -3.32 -2.32
N VAL A 170 4.52 -4.03 -1.43
CA VAL A 170 3.88 -3.47 -0.23
C VAL A 170 4.54 -4.03 1.01
N ALA A 171 4.96 -3.17 1.93
CA ALA A 171 5.32 -3.55 3.29
C ALA A 171 4.20 -3.14 4.26
N HIS A 172 3.77 -4.05 5.11
CA HIS A 172 2.65 -3.90 6.04
C HIS A 172 2.95 -2.93 7.19
N LEU A 173 4.12 -3.07 7.81
CA LEU A 173 4.69 -2.33 8.95
C LEU A 173 3.95 -2.45 10.29
N ASP A 174 2.79 -3.09 10.33
CA ASP A 174 2.06 -3.35 11.57
C ASP A 174 1.58 -4.80 11.72
N LEU A 175 2.42 -5.78 11.35
CA LEU A 175 2.09 -7.20 11.52
C LEU A 175 2.10 -7.57 13.01
N LYS A 176 0.93 -7.95 13.52
CA LYS A 176 0.69 -8.34 14.91
C LYS A 176 -0.57 -9.20 15.00
N PRO A 177 -0.79 -9.97 16.08
CA PRO A 177 -1.96 -10.83 16.22
C PRO A 177 -3.30 -10.10 16.08
N GLY A 178 -3.35 -8.81 16.47
CA GLY A 178 -4.54 -7.98 16.31
C GLY A 178 -4.91 -7.70 14.84
N ASN A 179 -3.95 -7.84 13.92
CA ASN A 179 -4.13 -7.62 12.49
C ASN A 179 -4.18 -8.93 11.70
N ILE A 180 -4.40 -10.06 12.39
CA ILE A 180 -4.56 -11.39 11.80
C ILE A 180 -5.93 -11.94 12.20
N LEU A 181 -6.78 -12.16 11.19
CA LEU A 181 -8.05 -12.82 11.36
C LEU A 181 -8.03 -14.23 10.77
N VAL A 182 -9.00 -15.04 11.17
CA VAL A 182 -9.24 -16.38 10.65
C VAL A 182 -10.69 -16.45 10.18
N ASN A 183 -10.85 -16.71 8.89
CA ASN A 183 -12.14 -16.97 8.28
C ASN A 183 -12.43 -18.48 8.35
N HIS A 184 -13.34 -18.85 9.27
CA HIS A 184 -13.77 -20.23 9.49
C HIS A 184 -14.84 -20.72 8.51
N ALA A 185 -15.34 -19.86 7.61
CA ALA A 185 -16.27 -20.30 6.57
C ALA A 185 -15.56 -21.15 5.50
N HIS A 186 -14.24 -21.03 5.37
CA HIS A 186 -13.43 -21.92 4.54
C HIS A 186 -13.12 -23.23 5.28
N ASN A 187 -13.02 -24.31 4.52
CA ASN A 187 -12.54 -25.61 5.02
C ASN A 187 -11.37 -26.09 4.15
N PRO A 188 -10.12 -26.01 4.62
CA PRO A 188 -9.70 -25.59 5.97
C PRO A 188 -9.83 -24.06 6.20
N PRO A 189 -9.80 -23.58 7.46
CA PRO A 189 -9.86 -22.16 7.77
C PRO A 189 -8.76 -21.34 7.08
N ARG A 190 -9.11 -20.12 6.68
CA ARG A 190 -8.21 -19.20 5.96
C ARG A 190 -7.72 -18.07 6.87
N LEU A 191 -6.42 -17.81 6.88
CA LEU A 191 -5.80 -16.65 7.53
C LEU A 191 -6.07 -15.42 6.66
N VAL A 192 -6.32 -14.29 7.31
CA VAL A 192 -6.53 -13.01 6.64
C VAL A 192 -5.70 -11.93 7.32
N VAL A 193 -4.80 -11.29 6.58
CA VAL A 193 -4.07 -10.09 7.02
C VAL A 193 -4.95 -8.86 6.80
N ILE A 194 -5.15 -8.07 7.85
CA ILE A 194 -6.00 -6.86 7.85
C ILE A 194 -5.18 -5.62 8.26
N ASP A 195 -5.80 -4.44 8.11
CA ASP A 195 -5.29 -3.15 8.61
C ASP A 195 -3.95 -2.69 7.99
N PHE A 196 -4.04 -2.29 6.72
CA PHE A 196 -2.92 -1.75 5.94
C PHE A 196 -2.71 -0.24 6.15
N SER A 197 -3.17 0.32 7.27
CA SER A 197 -3.12 1.76 7.54
C SER A 197 -1.68 2.28 7.70
N ALA A 198 -0.79 1.47 8.27
CA ALA A 198 0.64 1.75 8.44
C ALA A 198 1.49 1.42 7.21
N SER A 199 0.91 0.74 6.21
CA SER A 199 1.66 0.14 5.12
C SER A 199 2.21 1.15 4.12
N VAL A 200 3.35 0.80 3.51
CA VAL A 200 4.05 1.64 2.52
C VAL A 200 4.35 0.85 1.25
N PHE A 201 4.54 1.56 0.14
CA PHE A 201 5.10 0.96 -1.07
C PHE A 201 6.61 0.89 -0.94
N ALA A 202 7.14 -0.30 -1.13
CA ALA A 202 8.56 -0.59 -1.13
C ALA A 202 8.89 -1.23 -2.48
N SER A 203 9.52 -0.44 -3.36
CA SER A 203 9.85 -0.86 -4.71
C SER A 203 10.80 -2.08 -4.76
N SER A 204 11.55 -2.29 -3.69
CA SER A 204 12.46 -3.42 -3.52
C SER A 204 12.88 -3.57 -2.04
N PRO A 205 13.53 -4.67 -1.64
CA PRO A 205 14.10 -4.84 -0.30
C PRO A 205 15.15 -3.77 0.08
N GLU A 206 15.74 -3.11 -0.92
CA GLU A 206 16.70 -2.01 -0.78
C GLU A 206 16.02 -0.64 -0.57
N PHE A 207 14.71 -0.54 -0.78
CA PHE A 207 13.96 0.67 -0.44
C PHE A 207 14.10 0.99 1.05
N ARG A 208 14.15 2.27 1.39
CA ARG A 208 14.35 2.75 2.76
C ARG A 208 13.33 3.82 3.11
N ILE A 209 12.89 3.79 4.36
CA ILE A 209 12.09 4.85 5.00
C ILE A 209 12.77 5.29 6.29
N GLU A 210 12.37 6.46 6.78
CA GLU A 210 12.90 7.05 8.01
C GLU A 210 11.77 7.24 9.04
N GLY A 211 12.10 6.99 10.31
CA GLY A 211 11.22 7.25 11.45
C GLY A 211 10.38 6.05 11.89
N PHE A 212 9.83 6.15 13.10
CA PHE A 212 9.11 5.04 13.72
C PHE A 212 7.74 4.79 13.05
N VAL A 213 7.49 3.54 12.65
CA VAL A 213 6.19 3.05 12.18
C VAL A 213 5.92 1.67 12.76
N GLY A 214 4.67 1.41 13.18
CA GLY A 214 4.22 0.11 13.68
C GLY A 214 3.88 0.10 15.17
N THR A 215 3.50 -1.08 15.69
CA THR A 215 3.17 -1.27 17.11
C THR A 215 4.41 -1.70 17.91
N PRO A 216 4.73 -1.02 19.04
CA PRO A 216 5.81 -1.45 19.93
C PRO A 216 5.71 -2.94 20.31
N HIS A 217 6.87 -3.58 20.54
CA HIS A 217 7.05 -5.03 20.77
C HIS A 217 6.93 -5.94 19.54
N TRP A 218 6.27 -5.49 18.47
CA TRP A 218 6.17 -6.22 17.20
C TRP A 218 7.15 -5.70 16.15
N THR A 219 7.53 -4.43 16.26
CA THR A 219 8.47 -3.75 15.36
C THR A 219 9.89 -4.32 15.47
N ALA A 220 10.59 -4.30 14.35
CA ALA A 220 11.98 -4.73 14.24
C ALA A 220 12.94 -3.79 15.00
N PRO A 221 14.06 -4.30 15.54
CA PRO A 221 15.00 -3.50 16.35
C PRO A 221 15.59 -2.32 15.57
N GLU A 222 15.80 -2.46 14.26
CA GLU A 222 16.34 -1.40 13.40
C GLU A 222 15.38 -0.21 13.19
N ILE A 223 14.09 -0.35 13.53
CA ILE A 223 13.13 0.78 13.50
C ILE A 223 13.44 1.77 14.64
N GLY A 224 14.05 1.30 15.73
CA GLY A 224 14.26 2.09 16.94
C GLY A 224 12.99 2.23 17.78
N THR A 225 12.94 3.28 18.60
CA THR A 225 11.85 3.55 19.54
C THR A 225 11.09 4.82 19.16
N VAL A 226 9.86 4.95 19.67
CA VAL A 226 8.99 6.12 19.42
C VAL A 226 9.66 7.43 19.84
N ASP A 227 10.32 7.44 20.99
CA ASP A 227 11.02 8.62 21.54
C ASP A 227 12.50 8.68 21.14
N GLY A 228 12.96 7.76 20.30
CA GLY A 228 14.34 7.66 19.84
C GLY A 228 14.65 8.58 18.66
N PRO A 229 15.94 8.76 18.32
CA PRO A 229 16.32 9.44 17.09
C PRO A 229 15.78 8.67 15.87
N PRO A 230 15.32 9.35 14.80
CA PRO A 230 14.83 8.69 13.60
C PRO A 230 15.87 7.72 13.04
N GLN A 231 15.44 6.49 12.74
CA GLN A 231 16.26 5.47 12.09
C GLN A 231 15.84 5.29 10.64
N THR A 232 16.80 4.95 9.79
CA THR A 232 16.55 4.58 8.39
C THR A 232 16.61 3.06 8.25
N TYR A 233 15.55 2.44 7.73
CA TYR A 233 15.45 0.98 7.63
C TYR A 233 14.70 0.54 6.37
N SER A 234 14.80 -0.76 6.05
CA SER A 234 14.00 -1.40 5.01
C SER A 234 12.65 -1.82 5.58
N PRO A 235 11.52 -1.32 5.03
CA PRO A 235 10.21 -1.69 5.55
C PRO A 235 9.88 -3.17 5.27
N ILE A 236 10.33 -3.72 4.14
CA ILE A 236 10.20 -5.16 3.82
C ILE A 236 10.94 -6.00 4.85
N ARG A 237 12.18 -5.64 5.19
CA ARG A 237 12.97 -6.43 6.13
C ARG A 237 12.45 -6.31 7.55
N ALA A 238 11.88 -5.15 7.91
CA ALA A 238 11.22 -4.96 9.19
C ALA A 238 9.97 -5.85 9.33
N ASP A 239 9.15 -5.98 8.28
CA ASP A 239 8.02 -6.92 8.27
C ASP A 239 8.45 -8.37 8.49
N LEU A 240 9.60 -8.79 7.94
CA LEU A 240 10.11 -10.15 8.13
C LEU A 240 10.34 -10.46 9.61
N TRP A 241 10.89 -9.49 10.37
CA TRP A 241 11.00 -9.62 11.82
C TRP A 241 9.64 -9.76 12.50
N SER A 242 8.69 -8.87 12.17
CA SER A 242 7.34 -8.93 12.73
C SER A 242 6.62 -10.24 12.39
N CYS A 243 6.87 -10.80 11.20
CA CYS A 243 6.42 -12.13 10.79
C CYS A 243 7.04 -13.22 11.69
N GLY A 244 8.35 -13.19 11.92
CA GLY A 244 9.02 -14.11 12.85
C GLY A 244 8.45 -14.02 14.28
N LYS A 245 8.21 -12.82 14.78
CA LYS A 245 7.55 -12.59 16.09
C LYS A 245 6.15 -13.22 16.15
N LEU A 246 5.39 -13.09 15.08
CA LEU A 246 4.04 -13.63 14.98
C LEU A 246 4.04 -15.16 14.83
N MET A 247 4.99 -15.72 14.09
CA MET A 247 5.22 -17.18 14.03
C MET A 247 5.53 -17.73 15.42
N GLY A 248 6.42 -17.08 16.19
CA GLY A 248 6.70 -17.44 17.58
C GLY A 248 5.47 -17.37 18.47
N TYR A 249 4.66 -16.32 18.33
CA TYR A 249 3.38 -16.20 19.04
C TYR A 249 2.42 -17.37 18.76
N ILE A 250 2.32 -17.80 17.50
CA ILE A 250 1.49 -18.96 17.11
C ILE A 250 2.11 -20.27 17.65
N ALA A 251 3.42 -20.43 17.51
CA ALA A 251 4.14 -21.63 17.92
C ALA A 251 4.00 -21.90 19.42
N ASP A 252 4.24 -20.88 20.25
CA ASP A 252 4.12 -20.96 21.71
C ASP A 252 2.68 -21.29 22.14
N ARG A 253 1.70 -20.64 21.52
CA ARG A 253 0.29 -20.76 21.91
C ARG A 253 -0.32 -22.12 21.55
N TYR A 254 0.11 -22.72 20.45
CA TYR A 254 -0.49 -23.96 19.92
C TYR A 254 0.47 -25.15 19.88
N SER A 255 1.64 -25.02 20.53
CA SER A 255 2.64 -26.09 20.67
C SER A 255 3.08 -26.67 19.32
N ILE A 256 3.41 -25.80 18.36
CA ILE A 256 3.90 -26.20 17.04
C ILE A 256 5.29 -26.82 17.17
N ARG A 257 5.53 -27.94 16.46
CA ARG A 257 6.78 -28.72 16.49
C ARG A 257 7.35 -29.00 15.11
N ASP A 258 6.99 -28.19 14.12
CA ASP A 258 7.52 -28.32 12.77
C ASP A 258 8.90 -27.65 12.70
N ASP A 259 9.96 -28.46 12.61
CA ASP A 259 11.35 -27.98 12.62
C ASP A 259 11.63 -26.97 11.50
N LYS A 260 10.99 -27.10 10.33
CA LYS A 260 11.20 -26.16 9.21
C LYS A 260 10.59 -24.80 9.50
N LEU A 261 9.37 -24.77 10.05
CA LEU A 261 8.71 -23.52 10.42
C LEU A 261 9.43 -22.84 11.59
N LEU A 262 9.92 -23.62 12.56
CA LEU A 262 10.68 -23.09 13.69
C LEU A 262 12.05 -22.54 13.23
N GLN A 263 12.74 -23.22 12.32
CA GLN A 263 13.97 -22.72 11.73
C GLN A 263 13.73 -21.41 10.96
N LEU A 264 12.70 -21.35 10.10
CA LEU A 264 12.37 -20.12 9.37
C LEU A 264 12.04 -18.98 10.33
N MET A 265 11.30 -19.25 11.40
CA MET A 265 11.01 -18.26 12.45
C MET A 265 12.30 -17.70 13.06
N GLU A 266 13.27 -18.55 13.38
CA GLU A 266 14.58 -18.11 13.92
C GLU A 266 15.36 -17.26 12.92
N GLU A 267 15.40 -17.65 11.65
CA GLU A 267 16.05 -16.89 10.57
C GLU A 267 15.42 -15.50 10.38
N LEU A 268 14.08 -15.42 10.42
CA LEU A 268 13.33 -14.16 10.35
C LEU A 268 13.60 -13.24 11.56
N LEU A 269 13.97 -13.81 12.71
CA LEU A 269 14.32 -13.09 13.94
C LEU A 269 15.81 -12.72 14.02
N SER A 270 16.57 -12.79 12.93
CA SER A 270 17.94 -12.29 12.90
C SER A 270 18.00 -10.79 13.25
N LEU A 271 18.96 -10.43 14.10
CA LEU A 271 19.24 -9.04 14.46
C LEU A 271 19.85 -8.26 13.27
N ASP A 272 20.53 -8.94 12.35
CA ASP A 272 20.93 -8.35 11.08
C ASP A 272 19.78 -8.49 10.08
N PRO A 273 19.16 -7.40 9.62
CA PRO A 273 18.07 -7.46 8.64
C PRO A 273 18.48 -8.17 7.34
N LEU A 274 19.75 -8.07 6.92
CA LEU A 274 20.24 -8.65 5.66
C LEU A 274 20.26 -10.18 5.67
N GLU A 275 20.41 -10.78 6.84
CA GLU A 275 20.41 -12.24 7.02
C GLU A 275 19.00 -12.84 7.02
N ARG A 276 17.95 -12.01 7.15
CA ARG A 276 16.55 -12.50 7.13
C ARG A 276 16.20 -12.99 5.71
N PRO A 277 15.66 -14.21 5.53
CA PRO A 277 15.29 -14.71 4.21
C PRO A 277 14.08 -13.93 3.66
N LEU A 278 14.15 -13.53 2.39
CA LEU A 278 12.98 -12.94 1.72
C LEU A 278 11.93 -14.03 1.47
N LEU A 279 10.65 -13.72 1.70
CA LEU A 279 9.54 -14.66 1.54
C LEU A 279 8.92 -14.64 0.13
N GLN A 280 9.60 -14.04 -0.86
CA GLN A 280 9.08 -13.91 -2.22
C GLN A 280 9.11 -15.26 -2.96
N LYS A 281 8.07 -15.56 -3.76
CA LYS A 281 8.14 -16.65 -4.74
C LYS A 281 9.24 -16.34 -5.76
N GLU A 282 10.15 -17.28 -6.00
CA GLU A 282 11.09 -17.27 -7.12
C GLU A 282 10.34 -17.39 -8.45
N SER A 283 9.65 -16.33 -8.87
CA SER A 283 9.13 -16.17 -10.23
C SER A 283 8.81 -14.70 -10.45
N ASN A 284 9.76 -14.00 -11.05
CA ASN A 284 9.69 -12.62 -11.52
C ASN A 284 9.39 -11.57 -10.43
N VAL A 285 10.45 -10.90 -9.98
CA VAL A 285 10.34 -9.51 -9.53
C VAL A 285 9.78 -8.71 -10.70
N HIS A 286 8.46 -8.67 -10.84
CA HIS A 286 7.84 -7.69 -11.71
C HIS A 286 7.90 -6.36 -10.95
N PRO A 287 8.50 -5.30 -11.53
CA PRO A 287 8.35 -3.96 -10.97
C PRO A 287 6.86 -3.75 -10.76
N VAL A 288 6.46 -3.41 -9.52
CA VAL A 288 5.08 -3.15 -9.04
C VAL A 288 4.07 -3.44 -10.15
N GLN A 289 3.48 -4.64 -10.18
CA GLN A 289 2.65 -5.10 -11.31
C GLN A 289 1.87 -3.92 -11.92
N PRO A 290 1.87 -3.70 -13.24
CA PRO A 290 1.21 -2.54 -13.86
C PRO A 290 -0.23 -2.32 -13.38
N LYS A 291 -0.92 -3.38 -12.94
CA LYS A 291 -2.22 -3.34 -12.25
C LYS A 291 -2.17 -2.73 -10.84
N LEU A 292 -1.26 -3.14 -9.96
CA LEU A 292 -1.06 -2.49 -8.66
C LEU A 292 -0.66 -1.04 -8.87
N ALA A 293 0.30 -0.77 -9.76
CA ALA A 293 0.66 0.60 -10.07
C ALA A 293 -0.60 1.39 -10.49
N SER A 294 -1.42 0.89 -11.45
CA SER A 294 -2.74 1.45 -11.89
C SER A 294 -3.71 1.78 -10.78
N LEU A 295 -3.65 1.01 -9.71
CA LEU A 295 -4.49 1.08 -8.54
C LEU A 295 -3.92 2.01 -7.45
N ILE A 296 -2.60 2.16 -7.37
CA ILE A 296 -1.81 2.93 -6.38
C ILE A 296 -1.81 4.42 -6.68
N TYR A 297 -1.67 4.82 -7.95
CA TYR A 297 -1.70 6.24 -8.34
C TYR A 297 -3.11 6.85 -8.31
N ARG A 298 -4.11 6.08 -7.86
CA ARG A 298 -5.20 6.64 -7.07
C ARG A 298 -4.68 6.87 -5.63
N SER A 299 -3.86 7.90 -5.38
CA SER A 299 -3.57 8.49 -4.05
C SER A 299 -3.05 9.92 -4.11
#